data_AF-A0A956M1E9-F1
#
_entry.id   AF-A0A956M1E9-F1
#
_cell.length_a   1.000
_cell.length_b   1.000
_cell.length_c   1.000
_cell.angle_alpha   90.00
_cell.angle_beta   90.00
_cell.angle_gamma   90.00
#
_symmetry.space_group_name_H-M   'P 1'
#
loop_
_entity.id
_entity.type
_entity.pdbx_description
1 polymer ?
#
loop_
_entity_poly.entity_id
_entity_poly.type
_entity_poly.pdbx_seq_one_letter_code
_entity_poly.pdbx_strand_id
1 'polypeptide(L)' 'MTVPADLRWAGLLLAAGQSIRMGQPKSRLSWQGRPLLLHQIEALLDAGADPVVVVLRPADACLLTENAPDRSEAKVIP' A
#
# COMPACT_ATOMS: atom_id res chain seq x y z
N MET A 1 10.82 -1.46 27.25
CA MET A 1 11.44 -1.99 26.02
C MET A 1 11.54 -0.82 25.06
N THR A 2 12.71 -0.21 24.93
CA THR A 2 12.90 1.04 24.16
C THR A 2 13.30 0.65 22.74
N VAL A 3 12.51 1.04 21.75
CA VAL A 3 12.86 0.82 20.34
C VAL A 3 13.93 1.86 19.97
N PRO A 4 15.03 1.46 19.31
CA PRO A 4 16.05 2.41 18.85
C PRO A 4 15.41 3.47 17.94
N ALA A 5 15.79 4.74 18.14
CA ALA A 5 15.26 5.86 17.35
C ALA A 5 15.63 5.80 15.86
N ASP A 6 16.57 4.92 15.51
CA ASP A 6 17.09 4.68 14.17
C ASP A 6 16.68 3.31 13.59
N LEU A 7 15.74 2.59 14.21
CA LEU A 7 15.28 1.30 13.71
C LEU A 7 14.50 1.49 12.41
N ARG A 8 15.21 1.36 11.28
CA ARG A 8 14.62 1.33 9.95
C ARG A 8 14.05 -0.04 9.65
N TRP A 9 12.82 -0.08 9.16
CA TRP A 9 12.15 -1.31 8.75
C TRP A 9 11.37 -1.08 7.46
N ALA A 10 11.28 -2.12 6.63
CA ALA A 10 10.56 -2.04 5.36
C ALA A 10 9.14 -2.60 5.49
N GLY A 11 8.18 -1.91 4.88
CA GLY A 11 6.81 -2.39 4.73
C GLY A 11 6.66 -3.17 3.43
N LEU A 12 6.03 -4.35 3.46
CA LEU A 12 5.67 -5.11 2.26
C LEU A 12 4.16 -5.34 2.21
N LEU A 13 3.49 -4.72 1.25
CA LEU A 13 2.05 -4.82 1.06
C LEU A 13 1.72 -5.75 -0.10
N LEU A 14 1.19 -6.93 0.20
CA LEU A 14 0.76 -7.91 -0.80
C LEU A 14 -0.70 -7.68 -1.18
N ALA A 15 -0.93 -6.94 -2.26
CA ALA A 15 -2.26 -6.53 -2.73
C ALA A 15 -2.64 -7.14 -4.08
N ALA A 16 -1.93 -8.19 -4.53
CA ALA A 16 -2.19 -8.87 -5.80
C ALA A 16 -3.29 -9.96 -5.73
N GLY A 17 -3.97 -10.12 -4.60
CA GLY A 17 -5.03 -11.12 -4.42
C GLY A 17 -6.33 -10.76 -5.14
N GLN A 18 -7.07 -11.78 -5.62
CA GLN A 18 -8.33 -11.59 -6.34
C GLN A 18 -9.52 -11.23 -5.46
N SER A 19 -9.47 -11.53 -4.15
CA SER A 19 -10.54 -11.22 -3.19
C SER A 19 -11.94 -11.72 -3.63
N ILE A 20 -12.02 -12.95 -4.14
CA ILE A 20 -13.23 -13.54 -4.78
C ILE A 20 -14.52 -13.32 -3.97
N ARG A 21 -14.47 -13.49 -2.65
CA ARG A 21 -15.64 -13.31 -1.76
C ARG A 21 -16.21 -11.88 -1.75
N MET A 22 -15.42 -10.88 -2.14
CA MET A 22 -15.81 -9.47 -2.19
C MET A 22 -16.35 -9.06 -3.57
N GLY A 23 -16.34 -9.96 -4.57
CA GLY A 23 -16.75 -9.67 -5.95
C GLY A 23 -15.77 -8.79 -6.74
N GLN A 24 -14.88 -8.08 -6.06
CA GLN A 24 -13.81 -7.29 -6.67
C GLN A 24 -12.54 -7.31 -5.79
N PRO A 25 -11.37 -7.00 -6.39
CA PRO A 25 -10.09 -6.97 -5.69
C PRO A 25 -10.14 -5.99 -4.51
N LYS A 26 -9.63 -6.42 -3.34
CA LYS A 26 -9.66 -5.61 -2.12
C LYS A 26 -8.92 -4.27 -2.29
N SER A 27 -7.88 -4.22 -3.13
CA SER A 27 -7.14 -3.01 -3.49
C SER A 27 -8.02 -1.90 -4.09
N ARG A 28 -9.07 -2.27 -4.83
CA ARG A 28 -9.99 -1.36 -5.53
C ARG A 28 -11.20 -0.90 -4.72
N LEU A 29 -11.47 -1.54 -3.58
CA LEU A 29 -12.63 -1.18 -2.78
C LEU A 29 -12.56 0.29 -2.39
N SER A 30 -13.61 1.07 -2.70
CA SER A 30 -13.69 2.45 -2.24
C SER A 30 -13.94 2.48 -0.74
N TRP A 31 -13.08 3.18 -0.01
CA TRP A 31 -13.20 3.43 1.41
C TRP A 31 -12.90 4.90 1.69
N GLN A 32 -13.83 5.60 2.34
CA GLN A 32 -13.74 7.05 2.57
C GLN A 32 -13.39 7.87 1.30
N GLY A 33 -13.98 7.50 0.16
CA GLY A 33 -13.78 8.18 -1.11
C GLY A 33 -12.48 7.86 -1.85
N ARG A 34 -11.64 6.95 -1.33
CA ARG A 34 -10.36 6.56 -1.94
C ARG A 34 -10.22 5.03 -2.01
N PRO A 35 -9.42 4.48 -2.95
CA PRO A 35 -9.12 3.05 -2.96
C PRO A 35 -8.53 2.58 -1.62
N LEU A 36 -9.01 1.46 -1.09
CA LEU A 36 -8.59 0.87 0.18
C LEU A 36 -7.08 0.59 0.23
N LEU A 37 -6.46 0.38 -0.95
CA LEU A 37 -5.01 0.27 -1.09
C LEU A 37 -4.25 1.47 -0.51
N LEU A 38 -4.74 2.70 -0.74
CA LEU A 38 -4.05 3.92 -0.31
C LEU A 38 -3.98 4.02 1.21
N HIS A 39 -5.08 3.68 1.88
CA HIS A 39 -5.12 3.68 3.33
C HIS A 39 -4.17 2.66 3.96
N GLN A 40 -3.95 1.52 3.30
CA GLN A 40 -2.97 0.52 3.76
C GLN A 40 -1.54 1.01 3.59
N ILE A 41 -1.26 1.73 2.50
CA ILE A 41 0.05 2.34 2.26
C ILE A 41 0.31 3.45 3.28
N GLU A 42 -0.66 4.34 3.50
CA GLU A 42 -0.57 5.41 4.52
C GLU A 42 -0.34 4.84 5.91
N ALA A 43 -1.06 3.78 6.29
CA ALA A 43 -0.85 3.14 7.59
C ALA A 43 0.58 2.58 7.77
N LEU A 44 1.21 2.07 6.72
CA LEU A 44 2.60 1.61 6.77
C LEU A 44 3.58 2.79 6.89
N LEU A 45 3.36 3.85 6.10
CA LEU A 45 4.19 5.05 6.15
C LEU A 45 4.08 5.77 7.51
N ASP A 46 2.87 5.89 8.05
CA ASP A 46 2.61 6.49 9.37
C ASP A 46 3.20 5.66 10.52
N ALA A 47 3.34 4.35 10.32
CA ALA A 47 4.03 3.46 11.25
C ALA A 47 5.58 3.56 11.15
N GLY A 48 6.10 4.40 10.24
CA GLY A 48 7.53 4.62 10.05
C GLY A 48 8.22 3.57 9.16
N ALA A 49 7.47 2.87 8.32
CA ALA A 49 8.04 1.98 7.32
C ALA A 49 8.82 2.78 6.27
N ASP A 50 10.09 2.48 6.09
CA ASP A 50 10.96 3.07 5.08
C ASP A 50 11.95 2.00 4.57
N PRO A 51 11.76 1.48 3.33
CA PRO A 51 10.75 1.84 2.33
C PRO A 51 9.43 1.06 2.46
N VAL A 52 8.39 1.49 1.74
CA VAL A 52 7.17 0.70 1.52
C VAL A 52 7.17 0.11 0.12
N VAL A 53 7.07 -1.23 0.03
CA VAL A 53 6.98 -1.97 -1.23
C VAL A 53 5.58 -2.51 -1.40
N VAL A 54 4.95 -2.21 -2.53
CA VAL A 54 3.58 -2.66 -2.83
C VAL A 54 3.60 -3.63 -3.99
N VAL A 55 3.13 -4.85 -3.76
CA VAL A 55 2.95 -5.87 -4.79
C VAL A 55 1.51 -5.83 -5.28
N LEU A 56 1.33 -5.54 -6.56
CA LEU A 56 0.01 -5.42 -7.19
C LEU A 56 -0.14 -6.38 -8.34
N ARG A 57 -1.38 -6.50 -8.85
CA ARG A 57 -1.58 -7.08 -10.18
C ARG A 57 -1.25 -6.01 -11.22
N PRO A 58 -0.71 -6.37 -12.40
CA PRO A 58 -0.45 -5.41 -13.47
C PRO A 58 -1.69 -4.60 -13.87
N ALA A 59 -2.87 -5.24 -13.86
CA ALA A 59 -4.14 -4.60 -14.16
C ALA A 59 -4.55 -3.52 -13.15
N ASP A 60 -3.91 -3.44 -11.98
CA ASP A 60 -4.27 -2.55 -10.87
C ASP A 60 -3.24 -1.44 -10.66
N ALA A 61 -2.16 -1.43 -11.45
CA ALA A 61 -1.06 -0.49 -11.31
C ALA A 61 -1.50 0.98 -11.45
N CYS A 62 -2.57 1.24 -12.21
CA CYS A 62 -3.12 2.60 -12.39
C CYS A 62 -3.53 3.25 -11.06
N LEU A 63 -3.95 2.46 -10.05
CA LEU A 63 -4.40 2.97 -8.75
C LEU A 63 -3.35 3.85 -8.05
N LEU A 64 -2.07 3.52 -8.24
CA LEU A 64 -0.95 4.24 -7.64
C LEU A 64 -0.46 5.39 -8.53
N THR A 65 -0.75 5.36 -9.82
CA THR A 65 -0.41 6.47 -10.73
C THR A 65 -1.40 7.63 -10.57
N GLU A 66 -2.69 7.29 -10.40
CA GLU A 66 -3.79 8.26 -10.29
C GLU A 66 -3.93 8.87 -8.90
N ASN A 67 -3.41 8.19 -7.87
CA ASN A 67 -3.57 8.58 -6.47
C ASN A 67 -2.26 8.43 -5.69
N ALA A 68 -1.13 8.74 -6.34
CA ALA A 68 0.18 8.60 -5.72
C ALA A 68 0.19 9.30 -4.34
N PRO A 69 0.57 8.60 -3.25
CA PRO A 69 0.75 9.25 -1.97
C PRO A 69 1.84 10.32 -2.12
N ASP A 70 1.68 11.45 -1.42
CA ASP A 70 2.52 12.66 -1.52
C ASP A 70 3.99 12.46 -1.04
N ARG A 71 4.42 11.21 -0.85
CA ARG A 71 5.77 10.84 -0.39
C ARG A 71 6.43 9.84 -1.34
N SER A 72 7.60 10.23 -1.85
CA SER A 72 8.41 9.60 -2.91
C SER A 72 9.08 8.25 -2.54
N GLU A 73 8.50 7.43 -1.66
CA GLU A 73 9.17 6.24 -1.09
C GLU A 73 8.40 4.91 -1.25
N ALA A 74 7.20 4.94 -1.85
CA ALA A 74 6.45 3.72 -2.18
C ALA A 74 6.94 3.12 -3.51
N LYS A 75 7.65 1.99 -3.45
CA LYS A 75 8.09 1.25 -4.64
C LYS A 75 7.04 0.23 -5.05
N VAL A 76 6.53 0.35 -6.27
CA VAL A 76 5.55 -0.58 -6.84
C VAL A 76 6.25 -1.71 -7.57
N ILE A 77 5.85 -2.94 -7.26
CA ILE A 77 6.28 -4.14 -7.99
C ILE A 77 5.01 -4.75 -8.65
N PRO A 78 4.91 -4.73 -9.99
CA PRO A 78 3.79 -5.32 -10.71
C PRO A 78 3.83 -6.85 -10.74
#